data_AF-A0A8R1Z3G0-F1
#
_entry.id   AF-A0A8R1Z3G0-F1
#
_cell.length_a   1.000
_cell.length_b   1.000
_cell.length_c   1.000
_cell.angle_alpha   90.00
_cell.angle_beta   90.00
_cell.angle_gamma   90.00
#
_symmetry.space_group_name_H-M   'P 1'
#
loop_
_entity.id
_entity.type
_entity.pdbx_description
1 polymer ?
#
loop_
_entity_poly.entity_id
_entity_poly.type
_entity_poly.pdbx_seq_one_letter_code
_entity_poly.pdbx_strand_id
1 'polypeptide(L)'
;MRLPPMMQSPAAKSALIFAGASFITGIIAKILITKMFFDYPIVILMLQMATVLFSIELLRVFGVLKLAPYTFDKGRHLFLSSILMSISSWLSVSAYEGIGLPLFDPVKRLTPLLVLGVSTFIYRKQQRLDRNALIALVGISFLSSIAVNFELTMGRFSLFYGLIAGLLHAAAFVQFESLSDTFSPLEMMYMHSFNSLVVFLLADIVQDEIRDAFMYVMTSSSKTFVFLFIFLMVLGLAIQYTTFHCIGTNGALVTSIVANGRAVFQVMFAYYTSSYLFYDLYPGLINWMSFLGTAGSIYYFFQKYDLDQWKPIPFTKC
;
A
#
# COMPACT_ATOMS: atom_id res chain seq x y z
N MET A 1 -8.36 -19.78 24.94
CA MET A 1 -7.98 -18.39 24.64
C MET A 1 -9.04 -17.83 23.69
N ARG A 2 -10.02 -17.07 24.19
CA ARG A 2 -11.07 -16.48 23.32
C ARG A 2 -10.41 -15.33 22.54
N LEU A 3 -10.44 -15.41 21.20
CA LEU A 3 -10.09 -14.29 20.33
C LEU A 3 -10.94 -13.07 20.75
N PRO A 4 -10.37 -11.86 20.79
CA PRO A 4 -11.13 -10.68 21.21
C PRO A 4 -12.36 -10.50 20.31
N PRO A 5 -13.50 -10.01 20.84
CA PRO A 5 -14.75 -9.82 20.09
C PRO A 5 -14.57 -8.94 18.84
N MET A 6 -13.47 -8.17 18.76
CA MET A 6 -13.03 -7.40 17.61
C MET A 6 -12.81 -8.22 16.32
N MET A 7 -12.40 -9.50 16.37
CA MET A 7 -12.17 -10.30 15.14
C MET A 7 -13.47 -10.74 14.43
N GLN A 8 -14.63 -10.41 14.99
CA GLN A 8 -15.93 -10.76 14.42
C GLN A 8 -16.57 -9.60 13.64
N SER A 9 -16.09 -8.35 13.79
CA SER A 9 -16.64 -7.21 13.07
C SER A 9 -16.28 -7.22 11.58
N PRO A 10 -17.16 -6.75 10.68
CA PRO A 10 -16.87 -6.67 9.25
C PRO A 10 -15.63 -5.81 8.94
N ALA A 11 -15.40 -4.77 9.75
CA ALA A 11 -14.23 -3.88 9.72
C ALA A 11 -12.90 -4.63 9.98
N ALA A 12 -12.85 -5.46 11.02
CA ALA A 12 -11.65 -6.24 11.33
C ALA A 12 -11.37 -7.30 10.25
N LYS A 13 -12.42 -7.90 9.68
CA LYS A 13 -12.29 -8.85 8.58
C LYS A 13 -11.68 -8.20 7.34
N SER A 14 -12.15 -7.01 6.94
CA SER A 14 -11.59 -6.30 5.78
C SER A 14 -10.13 -5.92 5.99
N ALA A 15 -9.77 -5.46 7.20
CA ALA A 15 -8.39 -5.14 7.57
C ALA A 15 -7.47 -6.37 7.51
N LEU A 16 -7.92 -7.53 8.03
CA LEU A 16 -7.14 -8.77 8.00
C LEU A 16 -6.94 -9.29 6.58
N ILE A 17 -8.00 -9.25 5.74
CA ILE A 17 -7.92 -9.67 4.34
C ILE A 17 -6.94 -8.77 3.58
N PHE A 18 -7.03 -7.44 3.76
CA PHE A 18 -6.08 -6.50 3.18
C PHE A 18 -4.64 -6.77 3.64
N ALA A 19 -4.42 -6.99 4.94
CA ALA A 19 -3.11 -7.29 5.49
C ALA A 19 -2.51 -8.57 4.88
N GLY A 20 -3.31 -9.64 4.79
CA GLY A 20 -2.89 -10.91 4.20
C GLY A 20 -2.60 -10.81 2.70
N ALA A 21 -3.52 -10.23 1.92
CA ALA A 21 -3.34 -10.05 0.48
C ALA A 21 -2.10 -9.20 0.17
N SER A 22 -1.90 -8.11 0.91
CA SER A 22 -0.74 -7.23 0.73
C SER A 22 0.57 -7.88 1.18
N PHE A 23 0.56 -8.75 2.20
CA PHE A 23 1.74 -9.49 2.63
C PHE A 23 2.20 -10.47 1.55
N ILE A 24 1.27 -11.27 1.03
CA ILE A 24 1.56 -12.26 -0.02
C ILE A 24 2.05 -11.55 -1.29
N THR A 25 1.34 -10.52 -1.74
CA THR A 25 1.73 -9.72 -2.91
C THR A 25 3.13 -9.14 -2.74
N GLY A 26 3.44 -8.58 -1.57
CA GLY A 26 4.75 -8.01 -1.27
C GLY A 26 5.89 -9.02 -1.28
N ILE A 27 5.66 -10.26 -0.83
CA ILE A 27 6.66 -11.34 -0.88
C ILE A 27 6.90 -11.77 -2.33
N ILE A 28 5.84 -12.04 -3.10
CA ILE A 28 5.96 -12.49 -4.49
C ILE A 28 6.64 -11.41 -5.35
N ALA A 29 6.25 -10.15 -5.21
CA ALA A 29 6.90 -9.03 -5.90
C ALA A 29 8.40 -8.97 -5.58
N LYS A 30 8.76 -9.15 -4.31
CA LYS A 30 10.17 -9.13 -3.90
C LYS A 30 10.96 -10.31 -4.45
N ILE A 31 10.39 -11.52 -4.48
CA ILE A 31 11.03 -12.69 -5.12
C ILE A 31 11.29 -12.40 -6.60
N LEU A 32 10.31 -11.80 -7.28
CA LEU A 32 10.41 -11.48 -8.70
C LEU A 32 11.52 -10.47 -8.99
N ILE A 33 11.59 -9.39 -8.21
CA ILE A 33 12.64 -8.37 -8.37
C ILE A 33 14.02 -8.91 -8.01
N THR A 34 14.13 -9.64 -6.89
CA THR A 34 15.44 -9.91 -6.27
C THR A 34 16.05 -11.25 -6.63
N LYS A 35 15.23 -12.28 -6.82
CA LYS A 35 15.69 -13.64 -7.15
C LYS A 35 15.59 -13.92 -8.63
N MET A 36 14.59 -13.34 -9.30
CA MET A 36 14.47 -13.46 -10.76
C MET A 36 15.16 -12.30 -11.48
N PHE A 37 15.67 -11.27 -10.78
CA PHE A 37 16.34 -10.11 -11.39
C PHE A 37 15.45 -9.34 -12.38
N PHE A 38 14.14 -9.34 -12.16
CA PHE A 38 13.21 -8.52 -12.93
C PHE A 38 12.98 -7.19 -12.20
N ASP A 39 13.92 -6.27 -12.36
CA ASP A 39 13.95 -4.98 -11.69
C ASP A 39 13.27 -3.89 -12.55
N TYR A 40 12.03 -4.13 -12.94
CA TYR A 40 11.19 -3.21 -13.72
C TYR A 40 9.88 -2.88 -12.98
N PRO A 41 9.97 -2.21 -11.83
CA PRO A 41 8.85 -1.94 -10.94
C PRO A 41 7.75 -1.07 -11.56
N ILE A 42 8.04 -0.12 -12.46
CA ILE A 42 6.99 0.64 -13.16
C ILE A 42 6.22 -0.28 -14.09
N VAL A 43 6.91 -1.16 -14.82
CA VAL A 43 6.26 -2.16 -15.68
C VAL A 43 5.34 -3.07 -14.87
N ILE A 44 5.74 -3.50 -13.67
CA ILE A 44 4.89 -4.29 -12.77
C ILE A 44 3.62 -3.50 -12.40
N LEU A 45 3.75 -2.26 -11.95
CA LEU A 45 2.62 -1.42 -11.54
C LEU A 45 1.68 -1.16 -12.72
N MET A 46 2.22 -0.85 -13.90
CA MET A 46 1.48 -0.61 -15.12
C MET A 46 0.68 -1.85 -15.53
N LEU A 47 1.32 -3.02 -15.58
CA LEU A 47 0.67 -4.28 -15.97
C LEU A 47 -0.36 -4.74 -14.95
N GLN A 48 -0.17 -4.45 -13.65
CA GLN A 48 -1.21 -4.67 -12.65
C GLN A 48 -2.45 -3.81 -12.92
N MET A 49 -2.30 -2.52 -13.24
CA MET A 49 -3.43 -1.66 -13.60
C MET A 49 -4.12 -2.12 -14.89
N ALA A 50 -3.35 -2.52 -15.91
CA ALA A 50 -3.88 -3.08 -17.15
C ALA A 50 -4.66 -4.38 -16.89
N THR A 51 -4.15 -5.26 -16.02
CA THR A 51 -4.81 -6.51 -15.63
C THR A 51 -6.14 -6.24 -14.93
N VAL A 52 -6.21 -5.22 -14.05
CA VAL A 52 -7.47 -4.80 -13.40
C VAL A 52 -8.50 -4.38 -14.45
N LEU A 53 -8.12 -3.49 -15.37
CA LEU A 53 -9.03 -2.99 -16.40
C LEU A 53 -9.51 -4.13 -17.30
N PHE A 54 -8.59 -4.96 -17.78
CA PHE A 54 -8.92 -6.10 -18.63
C PHE A 54 -9.86 -7.08 -17.91
N SER A 55 -9.59 -7.39 -16.65
CA SER A 55 -10.42 -8.33 -15.87
C SER A 55 -11.83 -7.79 -15.62
N ILE A 56 -11.97 -6.50 -15.28
CA ILE A 56 -13.28 -5.88 -15.05
C ILE A 56 -14.08 -5.81 -16.35
N GLU A 57 -13.45 -5.40 -17.46
CA GLU A 57 -14.09 -5.38 -18.77
C GLU A 57 -14.54 -6.77 -19.22
N LEU A 58 -13.68 -7.77 -19.06
CA LEU A 58 -13.98 -9.16 -19.38
C LEU A 58 -15.19 -9.67 -18.58
N LEU A 59 -15.20 -9.45 -17.27
CA LEU A 59 -16.32 -9.82 -16.40
C LEU A 59 -17.60 -9.03 -16.69
N ARG A 60 -17.50 -7.79 -17.17
CA ARG A 60 -18.64 -7.00 -17.64
C ARG A 60 -19.23 -7.57 -18.92
N VAL A 61 -18.38 -7.93 -19.89
CA VAL A 61 -18.81 -8.55 -21.16
C VAL A 61 -19.49 -9.89 -20.93
N PHE A 62 -19.00 -10.71 -20.00
CA PHE A 62 -19.66 -11.94 -19.59
C PHE A 62 -20.94 -11.73 -18.74
N GLY A 63 -21.31 -10.50 -18.43
CA GLY A 63 -22.51 -10.17 -17.66
C GLY A 63 -22.43 -10.53 -16.17
N VAL A 64 -21.25 -10.91 -15.66
CA VAL A 64 -21.03 -11.25 -14.25
C VAL A 64 -21.05 -9.99 -13.38
N LEU A 65 -20.47 -8.89 -13.90
CA LEU A 65 -20.43 -7.61 -13.21
C LEU A 65 -21.40 -6.60 -13.85
N LYS A 66 -22.38 -6.15 -13.06
CA LYS A 66 -23.26 -5.03 -13.41
C LYS A 66 -22.59 -3.71 -13.03
N LEU A 67 -21.52 -3.36 -13.74
CA LEU A 67 -20.80 -2.10 -13.59
C LEU A 67 -21.11 -1.18 -14.77
N ALA A 68 -21.39 0.10 -14.49
CA ALA A 68 -21.49 1.09 -15.56
C ALA A 68 -20.13 1.23 -16.28
N PRO A 69 -20.12 1.40 -17.61
CA PRO A 69 -18.87 1.62 -18.35
C PRO A 69 -18.17 2.89 -17.88
N TYR A 70 -16.87 2.98 -18.15
CA TYR A 70 -16.10 4.18 -17.82
C TYR A 70 -16.72 5.40 -18.50
N THR A 71 -17.00 6.41 -17.69
CA THR A 71 -17.42 7.73 -18.14
C THR A 71 -16.42 8.74 -17.63
N PHE A 72 -15.99 9.67 -18.48
CA PHE A 72 -15.08 10.75 -18.09
C PHE A 72 -15.56 11.53 -16.88
N ASP A 73 -16.88 11.67 -16.70
CA ASP A 73 -17.48 12.35 -15.55
C ASP A 73 -17.12 11.64 -14.23
N LYS A 74 -17.42 10.34 -14.11
CA LYS A 74 -16.99 9.50 -12.96
C LYS A 74 -15.47 9.48 -12.78
N GLY A 75 -14.72 9.35 -13.88
CA GLY A 75 -13.26 9.30 -13.87
C GLY A 75 -12.62 10.59 -13.32
N ARG A 76 -13.22 11.75 -13.60
CA ARG A 76 -12.76 13.07 -13.16
C ARG A 76 -12.82 13.22 -11.64
N HIS A 77 -13.83 12.65 -10.98
CA HIS A 77 -13.94 12.71 -9.52
C HIS A 77 -12.78 12.01 -8.80
N LEU A 78 -12.25 10.93 -9.39
CA LEU A 78 -11.13 10.16 -8.83
C LEU A 78 -9.78 10.54 -9.43
N PHE A 79 -9.74 11.51 -10.35
CA PHE A 79 -8.56 11.85 -11.13
C PHE A 79 -7.40 12.33 -10.27
N LEU A 80 -7.65 13.32 -9.40
CA LEU A 80 -6.62 13.86 -8.51
C LEU A 80 -6.08 12.79 -7.56
N SER A 81 -6.96 12.07 -6.84
CA SER A 81 -6.57 10.99 -5.92
C SER A 81 -5.72 9.92 -6.61
N SER A 82 -6.09 9.55 -7.83
CA SER A 82 -5.39 8.51 -8.60
C SER A 82 -4.01 8.97 -9.07
N ILE A 83 -3.88 10.22 -9.54
CA ILE A 83 -2.60 10.79 -9.93
C ILE A 83 -1.67 10.90 -8.73
N LEU A 84 -2.16 11.43 -7.60
CA LEU A 84 -1.35 11.55 -6.39
C LEU A 84 -0.84 10.18 -5.91
N MET A 85 -1.69 9.15 -5.93
CA MET A 85 -1.30 7.79 -5.55
C MET A 85 -0.31 7.16 -6.56
N SER A 86 -0.46 7.45 -7.84
CA SER A 86 0.42 6.93 -8.90
C SER A 86 1.80 7.57 -8.84
N ILE A 87 1.87 8.90 -8.73
CA ILE A 87 3.12 9.64 -8.55
C ILE A 87 3.79 9.21 -7.23
N SER A 88 3.02 9.05 -6.15
CA SER A 88 3.54 8.50 -4.90
C SER A 88 4.19 7.13 -5.11
N SER A 89 3.52 6.22 -5.83
CA SER A 89 4.04 4.88 -6.10
C SER A 89 5.31 4.93 -6.95
N TRP A 90 5.34 5.78 -7.98
CA TRP A 90 6.51 6.02 -8.81
C TRP A 90 7.70 6.57 -8.00
N LEU A 91 7.52 7.66 -7.27
CA LEU A 91 8.58 8.26 -6.45
C LEU A 91 9.12 7.30 -5.38
N SER A 92 8.26 6.44 -4.84
CA SER A 92 8.69 5.44 -3.87
C SER A 92 9.57 4.38 -4.49
N VAL A 93 9.25 3.99 -5.72
CA VAL A 93 10.05 3.06 -6.49
C VAL A 93 11.42 3.69 -6.80
N SER A 94 11.44 4.93 -7.28
CA SER A 94 12.69 5.66 -7.55
C SER A 94 13.53 5.94 -6.30
N ALA A 95 12.91 6.00 -5.11
CA ALA A 95 13.66 6.12 -3.86
C ALA A 95 14.51 4.86 -3.52
N TYR A 96 14.24 3.71 -4.16
CA TYR A 96 14.96 2.45 -3.94
C TYR A 96 16.22 2.27 -4.79
N GLU A 97 16.40 3.01 -5.89
CA GLU A 97 17.55 2.87 -6.83
C GLU A 97 18.94 3.17 -6.20
N GLY A 98 19.00 3.48 -4.90
CA GLY A 98 20.24 3.71 -4.15
C GLY A 98 20.45 2.88 -2.89
N ILE A 99 19.62 1.86 -2.61
CA ILE A 99 19.66 1.14 -1.32
C ILE A 99 19.67 -0.38 -1.52
N GLY A 100 20.74 -1.04 -1.04
CA GLY A 100 20.85 -2.50 -1.05
C GLY A 100 19.75 -3.19 -0.23
N LEU A 101 19.34 -4.38 -0.65
CA LEU A 101 18.28 -5.12 0.02
C LEU A 101 18.68 -5.62 1.43
N PRO A 102 17.75 -5.69 2.40
CA PRO A 102 16.29 -5.61 2.28
C PRO A 102 15.68 -4.40 3.02
N LEU A 103 16.03 -3.16 2.67
CA LEU A 103 15.37 -2.00 3.27
C LEU A 103 14.03 -1.71 2.60
N PHE A 104 12.94 -1.98 3.30
CA PHE A 104 11.62 -1.40 2.99
C PHE A 104 11.64 0.09 3.32
N ASP A 105 11.05 0.94 2.47
CA ASP A 105 11.05 2.40 2.67
C ASP A 105 10.59 2.77 4.10
N PRO A 106 11.50 3.24 4.96
CA PRO A 106 11.18 3.56 6.34
C PRO A 106 10.47 4.91 6.44
N VAL A 107 10.55 5.77 5.41
CA VAL A 107 9.87 7.06 5.35
C VAL A 107 8.38 6.85 5.10
N LYS A 108 8.02 5.89 4.23
CA LYS A 108 6.62 5.47 4.06
C LYS A 108 5.97 4.93 5.33
N ARG A 109 6.74 4.54 6.35
CA ARG A 109 6.21 4.13 7.65
C ARG A 109 5.65 5.30 8.46
N LEU A 110 5.98 6.53 8.09
CA LEU A 110 5.38 7.73 8.68
C LEU A 110 4.00 8.07 8.09
N THR A 111 3.50 7.29 7.12
CA THR A 111 2.21 7.51 6.45
C THR A 111 1.03 7.70 7.41
N PRO A 112 0.86 6.94 8.52
CA PRO A 112 -0.27 7.19 9.42
C PRO A 112 -0.26 8.58 10.05
N LEU A 113 0.91 9.13 10.39
CA LEU A 113 1.04 10.51 10.86
C LEU A 113 0.75 11.52 9.77
N LEU A 114 1.21 11.25 8.53
CA LEU A 114 0.91 12.10 7.38
C LEU A 114 -0.57 12.10 7.05
N VAL A 115 -1.25 10.95 7.13
CA VAL A 115 -2.71 10.83 6.95
C VAL A 115 -3.45 11.64 8.00
N LEU A 116 -3.04 11.56 9.27
CA LEU A 116 -3.64 12.38 10.33
C LEU A 116 -3.40 13.89 10.13
N GLY A 117 -2.19 14.27 9.71
CA GLY A 117 -1.84 15.66 9.41
C GLY A 117 -2.66 16.19 8.23
N VAL A 118 -2.71 15.45 7.13
CA VAL A 118 -3.47 15.85 5.93
C VAL A 118 -4.97 15.90 6.22
N SER A 119 -5.52 14.93 6.94
CA SER A 119 -6.93 14.92 7.31
C SER A 119 -7.31 16.13 8.17
N THR A 120 -6.47 16.50 9.13
CA THR A 120 -6.73 17.58 10.09
C THR A 120 -6.42 18.97 9.52
N PHE A 121 -5.27 19.17 8.87
CA PHE A 121 -4.82 20.50 8.44
C PHE A 121 -5.30 20.88 7.03
N ILE A 122 -5.32 19.93 6.08
CA ILE A 122 -5.70 20.21 4.69
C ILE A 122 -7.20 20.07 4.52
N TYR A 123 -7.74 18.92 4.91
CA TYR A 123 -9.17 18.63 4.75
C TYR A 123 -10.03 19.09 5.92
N ARG A 124 -9.42 19.69 6.96
CA ARG A 124 -10.10 20.25 8.14
C ARG A 124 -11.09 19.28 8.79
N LYS A 125 -10.86 17.97 8.68
CA LYS A 125 -11.66 16.96 9.38
C LYS A 125 -11.36 17.10 10.87
N GLN A 126 -12.38 17.34 11.69
CA GLN A 126 -12.23 17.39 13.14
C GLN A 126 -11.96 15.99 13.69
N GLN A 127 -10.69 15.59 13.73
CA GLN A 127 -10.29 14.30 14.28
C GLN A 127 -9.92 14.47 15.75
N ARG A 128 -10.81 14.02 16.65
CA ARG A 128 -10.55 14.01 18.09
C ARG A 128 -9.80 12.73 18.48
N LEU A 129 -8.48 12.72 18.31
CA LEU A 129 -7.63 11.72 18.96
C LEU A 129 -7.30 12.18 20.38
N ASP A 130 -7.50 11.29 21.35
CA ASP A 130 -6.98 11.42 22.71
C ASP A 130 -5.45 11.45 22.63
N ARG A 131 -4.81 12.17 23.57
CA ARG A 131 -3.36 12.28 23.68
C ARG A 131 -2.69 10.91 23.68
N ASN A 132 -3.31 9.91 24.30
CA ASN A 132 -2.80 8.55 24.35
C ASN A 132 -2.82 7.84 22.98
N ALA A 133 -3.84 8.09 22.16
CA ALA A 133 -3.93 7.52 20.82
C ALA A 133 -2.93 8.17 19.86
N LEU A 134 -2.69 9.47 20.03
CA LEU A 134 -1.63 10.17 19.32
C LEU A 134 -0.25 9.58 19.67
N ILE A 135 0.02 9.35 20.96
CA ILE A 135 1.27 8.70 21.41
C ILE A 135 1.39 7.30 20.79
N ALA A 136 0.33 6.51 20.76
CA ALA A 136 0.33 5.20 20.13
C ALA A 136 0.59 5.29 18.62
N LEU A 137 -0.03 6.22 17.92
CA LEU A 137 0.15 6.44 16.48
C LEU A 137 1.59 6.88 16.13
N VAL A 138 2.16 7.77 16.94
CA VAL A 138 3.56 8.17 16.85
C VAL A 138 4.45 6.94 17.07
N GLY A 139 4.17 6.15 18.12
CA GLY A 139 4.86 4.88 18.38
C GLY A 139 4.82 3.92 17.19
N ILE A 140 3.63 3.67 16.62
CA ILE A 140 3.46 2.82 15.43
C ILE A 140 4.34 3.30 14.29
N SER A 141 4.35 4.60 14.01
CA SER A 141 5.05 5.16 12.85
C SER A 141 6.57 5.13 13.03
N PHE A 142 7.08 5.59 14.17
CA PHE A 142 8.52 5.62 14.43
C PHE A 142 9.11 4.22 14.65
N LEU A 143 8.44 3.36 15.43
CA LEU A 143 8.93 2.00 15.68
C LEU A 143 8.92 1.17 14.39
N SER A 144 7.90 1.35 13.54
CA SER A 144 7.90 0.66 12.24
C SER A 144 8.95 1.20 11.25
N SER A 145 9.32 2.49 11.31
CA SER A 145 10.49 3.00 10.57
C SER A 145 11.80 2.36 11.06
N ILE A 146 12.01 2.32 12.38
CA ILE A 146 13.23 1.77 13.00
C ILE A 146 13.36 0.27 12.72
N ALA A 147 12.24 -0.46 12.67
CA ALA A 147 12.22 -1.89 12.37
C ALA A 147 12.95 -2.26 11.06
N VAL A 148 13.04 -1.31 10.13
CA VAL A 148 13.66 -1.49 8.81
C VAL A 148 15.10 -0.94 8.74
N ASN A 149 15.76 -0.77 9.89
CA ASN A 149 17.05 -0.09 10.01
C ASN A 149 16.97 1.31 9.38
N PHE A 150 16.21 2.20 10.01
CA PHE A 150 16.16 3.60 9.61
C PHE A 150 17.56 4.22 9.62
N GLU A 151 18.23 4.18 8.47
CA GLU A 151 19.57 4.73 8.30
C GLU A 151 19.44 6.21 7.91
N LEU A 152 19.80 7.09 8.84
CA LEU A 152 19.85 8.53 8.57
C LEU A 152 20.94 8.92 7.55
N THR A 153 21.79 7.96 7.16
CA THR A 153 22.78 8.06 6.07
C THR A 153 22.17 7.84 4.68
N MET A 154 20.87 7.53 4.58
CA MET A 154 20.17 7.46 3.30
C MET A 154 20.48 8.70 2.45
N GLY A 155 20.75 8.47 1.17
CA GLY A 155 21.03 9.53 0.22
C GLY A 155 19.94 10.61 0.31
N ARG A 156 20.34 11.88 0.41
CA ARG A 156 19.42 13.02 0.64
C ARG A 156 18.24 13.02 -0.35
N PHE A 157 18.47 12.55 -1.57
CA PHE A 157 17.44 12.40 -2.61
C PHE A 157 16.42 11.29 -2.30
N SER A 158 16.85 10.14 -1.78
CA SER A 158 15.94 9.03 -1.40
C SER A 158 15.00 9.45 -0.27
N LEU A 159 15.51 10.17 0.75
CA LEU A 159 14.67 10.72 1.82
C LEU A 159 13.68 11.78 1.31
N PHE A 160 14.11 12.66 0.40
CA PHE A 160 13.25 13.66 -0.23
C PHE A 160 12.12 13.02 -1.03
N TYR A 161 12.43 12.05 -1.90
CA TYR A 161 11.43 11.32 -2.67
C TYR A 161 10.48 10.52 -1.78
N GLY A 162 10.99 9.87 -0.74
CA GLY A 162 10.18 9.13 0.22
C GLY A 162 9.19 10.02 1.00
N LEU A 163 9.62 11.21 1.43
CA LEU A 163 8.74 12.15 2.15
C LEU A 163 7.63 12.70 1.26
N ILE A 164 7.98 13.11 0.03
CA ILE A 164 6.99 13.57 -0.95
C ILE A 164 6.04 12.43 -1.29
N ALA A 165 6.58 11.23 -1.56
CA ALA A 165 5.76 10.06 -1.84
C ALA A 165 4.79 9.76 -0.70
N GLY A 166 5.24 9.81 0.56
CA GLY A 166 4.39 9.62 1.73
C GLY A 166 3.29 10.67 1.86
N LEU A 167 3.60 11.95 1.58
CA LEU A 167 2.62 13.04 1.64
C LEU A 167 1.55 12.89 0.54
N LEU A 168 1.97 12.60 -0.70
CA LEU A 168 1.05 12.36 -1.81
C LEU A 168 0.19 11.12 -1.56
N HIS A 169 0.77 10.06 -0.97
CA HIS A 169 0.04 8.85 -0.58
C HIS A 169 -1.06 9.16 0.45
N ALA A 170 -0.69 9.91 1.49
CA ALA A 170 -1.61 10.31 2.55
C ALA A 170 -2.76 11.17 2.00
N ALA A 171 -2.45 12.13 1.13
CA ALA A 171 -3.46 12.95 0.47
C ALA A 171 -4.41 12.14 -0.41
N ALA A 172 -3.87 11.17 -1.17
CA ALA A 172 -4.70 10.28 -1.98
C ALA A 172 -5.63 9.42 -1.11
N PHE A 173 -5.12 8.84 -0.02
CA PHE A 173 -5.91 8.00 0.88
C PHE A 173 -7.07 8.75 1.52
N VAL A 174 -6.84 9.98 2.01
CA VAL A 174 -7.89 10.82 2.59
C VAL A 174 -8.95 11.19 1.55
N GLN A 175 -8.56 11.42 0.30
CA GLN A 175 -9.51 11.65 -0.79
C GLN A 175 -10.29 10.39 -1.15
N PHE A 176 -9.65 9.22 -1.24
CA PHE A 176 -10.34 7.96 -1.49
C PHE A 176 -11.35 7.63 -0.38
N GLU A 177 -11.00 7.89 0.88
CA GLU A 177 -11.94 7.78 2.00
C GLU A 177 -13.16 8.71 1.82
N SER A 178 -12.95 9.93 1.34
CA SER A 178 -14.08 10.84 1.07
C SER A 178 -14.99 10.37 -0.08
N LEU A 179 -14.40 9.67 -1.06
CA LEU A 179 -15.11 9.20 -2.25
C LEU A 179 -15.78 7.83 -2.04
N SER A 180 -15.34 7.06 -1.05
CA SER A 180 -15.93 5.76 -0.72
C SER A 180 -17.37 5.83 -0.20
N ASP A 181 -17.82 7.01 0.24
CA ASP A 181 -19.22 7.23 0.60
C ASP A 181 -20.15 7.29 -0.63
N THR A 182 -19.59 7.64 -1.80
CA THR A 182 -20.34 7.83 -3.05
C THR A 182 -20.15 6.68 -4.03
N PHE A 183 -18.93 6.12 -4.10
CA PHE A 183 -18.54 5.11 -5.07
C PHE A 183 -18.30 3.77 -4.40
N SER A 184 -18.73 2.69 -5.05
CA SER A 184 -18.40 1.34 -4.58
C SER A 184 -16.88 1.05 -4.73
N PRO A 185 -16.29 0.17 -3.90
CA PRO A 185 -14.86 -0.16 -4.00
C PRO A 185 -14.44 -0.66 -5.39
N LEU A 186 -15.34 -1.36 -6.08
CA LEU A 186 -15.10 -1.88 -7.43
C LEU A 186 -15.12 -0.76 -8.48
N GLU A 187 -16.02 0.22 -8.36
CA GLU A 187 -16.00 1.43 -9.21
C GLU A 187 -14.73 2.24 -8.94
N MET A 188 -14.34 2.42 -7.67
CA MET A 188 -13.13 3.16 -7.31
C MET A 188 -11.89 2.49 -7.91
N MET A 189 -11.77 1.16 -7.78
CA MET A 189 -10.69 0.37 -8.36
C MET A 189 -10.62 0.55 -9.89
N TYR A 190 -11.76 0.45 -10.57
CA TYR A 190 -11.83 0.59 -12.03
C TYR A 190 -11.40 1.99 -12.51
N MET A 191 -11.96 3.06 -11.91
CA MET A 191 -11.61 4.43 -12.26
C MET A 191 -10.15 4.75 -11.91
N HIS A 192 -9.67 4.27 -10.76
CA HIS A 192 -8.30 4.42 -10.34
C HIS A 192 -7.34 3.77 -11.32
N SER A 193 -7.56 2.50 -11.68
CA SER A 193 -6.68 1.78 -12.60
C SER A 193 -6.60 2.44 -13.97
N PHE A 194 -7.71 3.01 -14.47
CA PHE A 194 -7.68 3.75 -15.74
C PHE A 194 -6.81 5.01 -15.66
N ASN A 195 -7.04 5.84 -14.64
CA ASN A 195 -6.29 7.08 -14.46
C ASN A 195 -4.80 6.82 -14.17
N SER A 196 -4.50 5.79 -13.37
CA SER A 196 -3.13 5.40 -13.02
C SER A 196 -2.35 4.81 -14.19
N LEU A 197 -3.02 4.08 -15.08
CA LEU A 197 -2.39 3.52 -16.27
C LEU A 197 -1.80 4.63 -17.15
N VAL A 198 -2.52 5.74 -17.33
CA VAL A 198 -2.02 6.90 -18.07
C VAL A 198 -0.76 7.48 -17.43
N VAL A 199 -0.74 7.59 -16.09
CA VAL A 199 0.44 8.10 -15.37
C VAL A 199 1.63 7.16 -15.50
N PHE A 200 1.43 5.85 -15.39
CA PHE A 200 2.54 4.89 -15.52
C PHE A 200 3.06 4.78 -16.95
N LEU A 201 2.20 4.92 -17.97
CA LEU A 201 2.66 5.03 -19.37
C LEU A 201 3.52 6.28 -19.58
N LEU A 202 3.16 7.42 -18.97
CA LEU A 202 3.99 8.63 -19.02
C LEU A 202 5.32 8.45 -18.26
N ALA A 203 5.30 7.76 -17.12
CA ALA A 203 6.51 7.45 -16.36
C ALA A 203 7.45 6.51 -17.15
N ASP A 204 6.89 5.54 -17.85
CA ASP A 204 7.65 4.64 -18.72
C ASP A 204 8.30 5.37 -19.90
N ILE A 205 7.65 6.37 -20.51
CA ILE A 205 8.30 7.20 -21.55
C ILE A 205 9.59 7.87 -21.05
N VAL A 206 9.68 8.15 -19.74
CA VAL A 206 10.87 8.77 -19.12
C VAL A 206 11.94 7.73 -18.77
N GLN A 207 11.55 6.52 -18.34
CA GLN A 207 12.48 5.51 -17.84
C GLN A 207 12.84 4.40 -18.85
N ASP A 208 12.03 4.21 -19.90
CA ASP A 208 12.16 3.17 -20.93
C ASP A 208 12.17 1.72 -20.36
N GLU A 209 11.49 1.48 -19.23
CA GLU A 209 11.47 0.16 -18.58
C GLU A 209 10.75 -0.91 -19.43
N ILE A 210 9.71 -0.57 -20.20
CA ILE A 210 8.99 -1.53 -21.06
C ILE A 210 9.94 -2.21 -22.03
N ARG A 211 10.85 -1.45 -22.64
CA ARG A 211 11.80 -1.97 -23.62
C ARG A 211 12.74 -2.97 -22.97
N ASP A 212 13.30 -2.63 -21.82
CA ASP A 212 14.23 -3.48 -21.09
C ASP A 212 13.53 -4.73 -20.52
N ALA A 213 12.32 -4.57 -20.00
CA ALA A 213 11.48 -5.68 -19.55
C ALA A 213 11.17 -6.66 -20.69
N PHE A 214 10.88 -6.16 -21.90
CA PHE A 214 10.65 -7.00 -23.06
C PHE A 214 11.92 -7.77 -23.46
N MET A 215 13.08 -7.11 -23.48
CA MET A 215 14.37 -7.74 -23.75
C MET A 215 14.70 -8.83 -22.73
N TYR A 216 14.42 -8.57 -21.44
CA TYR A 216 14.56 -9.57 -20.38
C TYR A 216 13.68 -10.79 -20.65
N VAL A 217 12.40 -10.60 -20.99
CA VAL A 217 11.47 -11.71 -21.23
C VAL A 217 11.91 -12.57 -22.41
N MET A 218 12.47 -11.97 -23.45
CA MET A 218 12.96 -12.71 -24.62
C MET A 218 14.25 -13.49 -24.34
N THR A 219 15.10 -12.99 -23.45
CA THR A 219 16.46 -13.53 -23.27
C THR A 219 16.59 -14.46 -22.06
N SER A 220 15.88 -14.15 -20.97
CA SER A 220 16.15 -14.70 -19.63
C SER A 220 14.92 -15.28 -18.94
N SER A 221 13.76 -15.31 -19.60
CA SER A 221 12.52 -15.80 -19.01
C SER A 221 12.55 -17.30 -18.75
N SER A 222 12.35 -17.68 -17.49
CA SER A 222 12.12 -19.07 -17.08
C SER A 222 10.63 -19.37 -16.91
N LYS A 223 10.24 -20.64 -16.97
CA LYS A 223 8.84 -21.05 -16.71
C LYS A 223 8.36 -20.62 -15.30
N THR A 224 9.27 -20.69 -14.32
CA THR A 224 9.01 -20.24 -12.95
C THR A 224 8.76 -18.74 -12.88
N PHE A 225 9.54 -17.94 -13.63
CA PHE A 225 9.33 -16.49 -13.73
C PHE A 225 7.92 -16.20 -14.26
N VAL A 226 7.52 -16.81 -15.39
CA VAL A 226 6.20 -16.58 -15.99
C VAL A 226 5.08 -16.94 -15.02
N PHE A 227 5.18 -18.07 -14.32
CA PHE A 227 4.18 -18.47 -13.31
C PHE A 227 4.08 -17.45 -12.17
N LEU A 228 5.20 -17.04 -11.58
CA LEU A 228 5.23 -16.06 -10.49
C LEU A 228 4.73 -14.68 -10.96
N PHE A 229 5.04 -14.30 -12.19
CA PHE A 229 4.61 -13.04 -12.79
C PHE A 229 3.09 -13.02 -12.98
N ILE A 230 2.50 -14.06 -13.57
CA ILE A 230 1.04 -14.19 -13.72
C ILE A 230 0.36 -14.20 -12.34
N PHE A 231 0.92 -14.94 -11.39
CA PHE A 231 0.40 -14.98 -10.03
C PHE A 231 0.44 -13.59 -9.37
N LEU A 232 1.51 -12.82 -9.57
CA LEU A 232 1.63 -11.44 -9.10
C LEU A 232 0.59 -10.51 -9.75
N MET A 233 0.25 -10.69 -11.02
CA MET A 233 -0.81 -9.92 -11.68
C MET A 233 -2.18 -10.19 -11.05
N VAL A 234 -2.50 -11.45 -10.78
CA VAL A 234 -3.76 -11.84 -10.09
C VAL A 234 -3.79 -11.30 -8.65
N LEU A 235 -2.69 -11.38 -7.92
CA LEU A 235 -2.58 -10.79 -6.59
C LEU A 235 -2.71 -9.25 -6.64
N GLY A 236 -2.25 -8.62 -7.71
CA GLY A 236 -2.47 -7.20 -8.02
C GLY A 236 -3.96 -6.82 -8.03
N LEU A 237 -4.83 -7.67 -8.59
CA LEU A 237 -6.28 -7.47 -8.54
C LEU A 237 -6.80 -7.50 -7.10
N ALA A 238 -6.39 -8.53 -6.35
CA ALA A 238 -6.85 -8.77 -4.99
C ALA A 238 -6.42 -7.65 -4.04
N ILE A 239 -5.16 -7.19 -4.13
CA ILE A 239 -4.66 -6.11 -3.27
C ILE A 239 -5.35 -4.78 -3.59
N GLN A 240 -5.62 -4.46 -4.86
CA GLN A 240 -6.31 -3.21 -5.22
C GLN A 240 -7.75 -3.20 -4.67
N TYR A 241 -8.51 -4.28 -4.92
CA TYR A 241 -9.87 -4.38 -4.40
C TYR A 241 -9.91 -4.30 -2.87
N THR A 242 -9.06 -5.08 -2.19
CA THR A 242 -9.04 -5.10 -0.73
C THR A 242 -8.57 -3.79 -0.11
N THR A 243 -7.72 -3.02 -0.81
CA THR A 243 -7.31 -1.68 -0.38
C THR A 243 -8.50 -0.72 -0.37
N PHE A 244 -9.23 -0.58 -1.49
CA PHE A 244 -10.39 0.30 -1.55
C PHE A 244 -11.52 -0.15 -0.62
N HIS A 245 -11.72 -1.47 -0.49
CA HIS A 245 -12.68 -2.01 0.46
C HIS A 245 -12.31 -1.68 1.91
N CYS A 246 -11.04 -1.83 2.28
CA CYS A 246 -10.53 -1.49 3.61
C CYS A 246 -10.68 0.01 3.91
N ILE A 247 -10.34 0.87 2.95
CA ILE A 247 -10.51 2.33 3.09
C ILE A 247 -11.98 2.69 3.31
N GLY A 248 -12.90 2.10 2.54
CA GLY A 248 -14.34 2.36 2.70
C GLY A 248 -14.91 1.87 4.04
N THR A 249 -14.41 0.77 4.58
CA THR A 249 -14.92 0.22 5.85
C THR A 249 -14.25 0.78 7.10
N ASN A 250 -12.95 1.08 7.03
CA ASN A 250 -12.11 1.41 8.19
C ASN A 250 -11.53 2.83 8.14
N GLY A 251 -11.62 3.50 7.00
CA GLY A 251 -11.00 4.80 6.76
C GLY A 251 -9.51 4.75 6.43
N ALA A 252 -8.96 5.89 6.03
CA ALA A 252 -7.58 6.04 5.57
C ALA A 252 -6.55 5.77 6.68
N LEU A 253 -6.81 6.25 7.90
CA LEU A 253 -5.86 6.14 9.01
C LEU A 253 -5.68 4.69 9.44
N VAL A 254 -6.77 3.98 9.69
CA VAL A 254 -6.74 2.57 10.10
C VAL A 254 -6.09 1.72 9.00
N THR A 255 -6.44 1.95 7.73
CA THR A 255 -5.81 1.25 6.60
C THR A 255 -4.29 1.45 6.60
N SER A 256 -3.82 2.66 6.91
CA SER A 256 -2.39 2.98 6.99
C SER A 256 -1.71 2.33 8.21
N ILE A 257 -2.38 2.25 9.35
CA ILE A 257 -1.90 1.53 10.55
C ILE A 257 -1.74 0.04 10.26
N VAL A 258 -2.76 -0.58 9.63
CA VAL A 258 -2.74 -2.00 9.25
C VAL A 258 -1.63 -2.27 8.23
N ALA A 259 -1.43 -1.37 7.26
CA ALA A 259 -0.35 -1.46 6.30
C ALA A 259 1.04 -1.42 6.96
N ASN A 260 1.23 -0.61 8.01
CA ASN A 260 2.46 -0.58 8.80
C ASN A 260 2.66 -1.86 9.62
N GLY A 261 1.63 -2.34 10.32
CA GLY A 261 1.70 -3.57 11.09
C GLY A 261 2.08 -4.78 10.23
N ARG A 262 1.42 -4.91 9.07
CA ARG A 262 1.76 -5.92 8.05
C ARG A 262 3.22 -5.82 7.61
N ALA A 263 3.73 -4.63 7.35
CA ALA A 263 5.09 -4.47 6.84
C ALA A 263 6.16 -4.81 7.88
N VAL A 264 5.95 -4.45 9.14
CA VAL A 264 6.84 -4.85 10.23
C VAL A 264 6.86 -6.37 10.38
N PHE A 265 5.71 -7.02 10.23
CA PHE A 265 5.63 -8.47 10.15
C PHE A 265 6.37 -9.05 8.93
N GLN A 266 6.24 -8.41 7.76
CA GLN A 266 6.95 -8.80 6.54
C GLN A 266 8.47 -8.70 6.67
N VAL A 267 8.98 -7.68 7.37
CA VAL A 267 10.41 -7.52 7.67
C VAL A 267 10.89 -8.65 8.59
N MET A 268 10.17 -8.94 9.67
CA MET A 268 10.54 -10.04 10.58
C MET A 268 10.50 -11.40 9.87
N PHE A 269 9.48 -11.63 9.04
CA PHE A 269 9.40 -12.82 8.22
C PHE A 269 10.58 -12.94 7.26
N ALA A 270 11.00 -11.84 6.64
CA ALA A 270 12.16 -11.81 5.76
C ALA A 270 13.46 -12.13 6.52
N TYR A 271 13.67 -11.57 7.72
CA TYR A 271 14.82 -11.91 8.56
C TYR A 271 14.82 -13.39 8.94
N TYR A 272 13.68 -13.92 9.41
CA TYR A 272 13.56 -15.33 9.79
C TYR A 272 13.86 -16.27 8.62
N THR A 273 13.31 -15.95 7.44
CA THR A 273 13.57 -16.68 6.19
C THR A 273 15.06 -16.60 5.82
N SER A 274 15.68 -15.43 5.96
CA SER A 274 17.10 -15.23 5.66
C SER A 274 18.00 -16.01 6.60
N SER A 275 17.70 -16.04 7.89
CA SER A 275 18.47 -16.81 8.87
C SER A 275 18.38 -18.31 8.62
N TYR A 276 17.18 -18.82 8.28
CA TYR A 276 16.96 -20.27 8.12
C TYR A 276 17.44 -20.82 6.77
N LEU A 277 17.23 -20.08 5.68
CA LEU A 277 17.57 -20.55 4.32
C LEU A 277 18.96 -20.12 3.86
N PHE A 278 19.42 -18.94 4.26
CA PHE A 278 20.65 -18.34 3.72
C PHE A 278 21.74 -18.14 4.78
N TYR A 279 21.44 -18.25 6.08
CA TYR A 279 22.36 -18.00 7.20
C TYR A 279 23.06 -16.61 7.18
N ASP A 280 22.59 -15.68 6.33
CA ASP A 280 23.28 -14.41 6.06
C ASP A 280 22.94 -13.28 7.03
N LEU A 281 21.69 -13.21 7.49
CA LEU A 281 21.16 -12.08 8.27
C LEU A 281 20.28 -12.57 9.41
N TYR A 282 20.49 -12.02 10.60
CA TYR A 282 19.71 -12.29 11.81
C TYR A 282 19.05 -10.99 12.32
N PRO A 283 17.82 -11.05 12.86
CA PRO A 283 17.19 -9.88 13.44
C PRO A 283 17.91 -9.47 14.73
N GLY A 284 18.39 -8.23 14.78
CA GLY A 284 19.03 -7.67 15.96
C GLY A 284 18.04 -7.30 17.06
N LEU A 285 18.56 -6.89 18.23
CA LEU A 285 17.74 -6.44 19.37
C LEU A 285 16.79 -5.30 18.98
N ILE A 286 17.26 -4.35 18.17
CA ILE A 286 16.46 -3.21 17.70
C ILE A 286 15.27 -3.67 16.86
N ASN A 287 15.45 -4.67 15.99
CA ASN A 287 14.38 -5.22 15.17
C ASN A 287 13.29 -5.88 16.03
N TRP A 288 13.69 -6.65 17.05
CA TRP A 288 12.77 -7.28 18.01
C TRP A 288 12.01 -6.25 18.85
N MET A 289 12.71 -5.26 19.41
CA MET A 289 12.07 -4.18 20.16
C MET A 289 11.08 -3.40 19.30
N SER A 290 11.45 -3.11 18.06
CA SER A 290 10.60 -2.39 17.10
C SER A 290 9.37 -3.21 16.69
N PHE A 291 9.54 -4.52 16.50
CA PHE A 291 8.44 -5.45 16.21
C PHE A 291 7.43 -5.49 17.37
N LEU A 292 7.90 -5.79 18.58
CA LEU A 292 7.05 -5.87 19.78
C LEU A 292 6.43 -4.52 20.13
N GLY A 293 7.19 -3.44 20.02
CA GLY A 293 6.70 -2.09 20.28
C GLY A 293 5.65 -1.63 19.27
N THR A 294 5.81 -1.95 17.98
CA THR A 294 4.78 -1.67 16.96
C THR A 294 3.53 -2.50 17.23
N ALA A 295 3.67 -3.81 17.49
CA ALA A 295 2.54 -4.69 17.80
C ALA A 295 1.78 -4.23 19.05
N GLY A 296 2.49 -3.86 20.12
CA GLY A 296 1.90 -3.33 21.35
C GLY A 296 1.21 -1.99 21.13
N SER A 297 1.78 -1.09 20.31
CA SER A 297 1.17 0.19 19.99
C SER A 297 -0.10 0.04 19.14
N ILE A 298 -0.10 -0.89 18.17
CA ILE A 298 -1.28 -1.26 17.39
C ILE A 298 -2.37 -1.84 18.30
N TYR A 299 -2.00 -2.79 19.17
CA TYR A 299 -2.92 -3.38 20.14
C TYR A 299 -3.55 -2.33 21.05
N TYR A 300 -2.75 -1.43 21.60
CA TYR A 300 -3.22 -0.33 22.45
C TYR A 300 -4.16 0.62 21.70
N PHE A 301 -3.81 0.98 20.47
CA PHE A 301 -4.63 1.84 19.62
C PHE A 301 -6.02 1.24 19.41
N PHE A 302 -6.08 -0.05 19.05
CA PHE A 302 -7.33 -0.76 18.79
C PHE A 302 -8.12 -1.14 20.06
N GLN A 303 -7.47 -1.35 21.19
CA GLN A 303 -8.17 -1.59 22.46
C GLN A 303 -8.92 -0.35 22.94
N LYS A 304 -8.35 0.83 22.72
CA LYS A 304 -8.90 2.09 23.20
C LYS A 304 -9.83 2.78 22.20
N TYR A 305 -9.68 2.48 20.90
CA TYR A 305 -10.52 3.00 19.83
C TYR A 305 -11.22 1.86 19.12
N ASP A 306 -12.54 1.77 19.33
CA ASP A 306 -13.38 0.88 18.56
C ASP A 306 -13.39 1.35 17.09
N LEU A 307 -13.18 0.40 16.16
CA LEU A 307 -13.17 0.65 14.72
C LEU A 307 -14.43 1.37 14.24
N ASP A 308 -15.54 1.16 14.94
CA ASP A 308 -16.87 1.72 14.63
C ASP A 308 -17.02 3.21 15.01
N GLN A 309 -16.12 3.77 15.84
CA GLN A 309 -16.11 5.21 16.16
C GLN A 309 -15.33 6.05 15.15
N TRP A 310 -14.48 5.41 14.32
CA TRP A 310 -13.75 6.07 13.24
C TRP A 310 -14.61 6.12 11.96
N LYS A 311 -15.87 6.54 12.09
CA LYS A 311 -16.70 6.82 10.91
C LYS A 311 -16.15 8.04 10.19
N PRO A 312 -16.10 8.03 8.84
CA PRO A 312 -15.85 9.25 8.09
C PRO A 312 -16.89 10.28 8.54
N ILE A 313 -16.44 11.39 9.11
CA ILE A 313 -17.32 12.52 9.39
C ILE A 313 -17.81 12.97 8.01
N PRO A 314 -19.13 12.92 7.73
CA PRO A 314 -19.64 13.35 6.44
C PRO A 314 -19.18 14.78 6.22
N PHE A 315 -18.67 15.08 5.02
CA PHE A 315 -18.37 16.45 4.63
C PHE A 315 -19.65 17.27 4.83
N THR A 316 -19.70 18.07 5.89
CA THR A 316 -20.63 19.20 5.94
C THR A 316 -20.21 20.09 4.79
N LYS A 317 -21.00 20.06 3.71
CA LYS A 317 -20.95 21.08 2.66
C LYS A 317 -21.00 22.43 3.38
N CYS A 318 -19.92 23.19 3.29
CA CYS A 318 -20.02 24.64 3.47
C CYS A 318 -20.86 25.20 2.33
#